data_AF-A0ABD7QZI5-F1
#
_entry.id   AF-A0ABD7QZI5-F1
#
_cell.length_a   1.000
_cell.length_b   1.000
_cell.length_c   1.000
_cell.angle_alpha   90.00
_cell.angle_beta   90.00
_cell.angle_gamma   90.00
#
_symmetry.space_group_name_H-M   'P 1'
#
loop_
_entity.id
_entity.type
_entity.pdbx_description
1 polymer ?
#
loop_
_entity_poly.entity_id
_entity_poly.type
_entity_poly.pdbx_seq_one_letter_code
_entity_poly.pdbx_strand_id
1 'polypeptide(L)'
;MGELELTARRAWRRTTLLALIGAVVGAVIGWSLATTESGAVAVLTVVGFGASVGGLTGTFSILATTIGMSTAMQATTAGLSPAGKRMVTQAIKTGSPIQPPESDLALRAREHARLLSTYQPLALAQFLLLYLGIAGAQFPMLADEDVSGSAFPRFLCAALLITALIMTPILLRAVRRSRRYLRAATIEASPAPQA
;
A
#
# COMPACT_ATOMS: atom_id res chain seq x y z
N MET A 1 10.39 5.21 19.63
CA MET A 1 9.64 4.45 18.60
C MET A 1 8.15 4.49 18.93
N GLY A 2 7.46 5.64 18.80
CA GLY A 2 6.12 5.80 19.40
C GLY A 2 5.02 6.18 18.41
N GLU A 3 5.02 7.42 17.95
CA GLU A 3 3.81 8.03 17.41
C GLU A 3 3.45 7.61 15.98
N LEU A 4 4.44 7.46 15.10
CA LEU A 4 4.21 7.06 13.72
C LEU A 4 3.67 5.62 13.61
N GLU A 5 4.18 4.72 14.45
CA GLU A 5 3.75 3.33 14.45
C GLU A 5 2.35 3.16 15.06
N LEU A 6 2.04 3.94 16.11
CA LEU A 6 0.69 4.01 16.68
C LEU A 6 -0.32 4.60 15.68
N THR A 7 0.08 5.64 14.95
CA THR A 7 -0.74 6.25 13.89
C THR A 7 -1.02 5.25 12.78
N ALA A 8 0.01 4.52 12.33
CA ALA A 8 -0.14 3.48 11.32
C ALA A 8 -1.05 2.33 11.80
N ARG A 9 -0.93 1.85 13.04
CA ARG A 9 -1.80 0.80 13.60
C ARG A 9 -3.25 1.25 13.74
N ARG A 10 -3.48 2.50 14.16
CA ARG A 10 -4.82 3.07 14.29
C ARG A 10 -5.46 3.25 12.92
N ALA A 11 -4.71 3.74 11.94
CA ALA A 11 -5.14 3.81 10.55
C ALA A 11 -5.52 2.41 10.04
N TRP A 12 -4.68 1.40 10.28
CA TRP A 12 -4.98 0.01 9.92
C TRP A 12 -6.30 -0.50 10.50
N ARG A 13 -6.51 -0.40 11.82
CA ARG A 13 -7.75 -0.85 12.46
C ARG A 13 -8.98 -0.16 11.89
N ARG A 14 -8.91 1.17 11.73
CA ARG A 14 -9.99 1.96 11.15
C ARG A 14 -10.28 1.53 9.72
N THR A 15 -9.26 1.33 8.91
CA THR A 15 -9.44 0.96 7.50
C THR A 15 -9.98 -0.44 7.35
N THR A 16 -9.45 -1.43 8.10
CA THR A 16 -10.00 -2.78 8.06
C THR A 16 -11.48 -2.76 8.42
N LEU A 17 -11.86 -2.03 9.46
CA LEU A 17 -13.27 -1.89 9.86
C LEU A 17 -14.12 -1.22 8.79
N LEU A 18 -13.68 -0.10 8.22
CA LEU A 18 -14.41 0.61 7.18
C LEU A 18 -14.50 -0.18 5.86
N ALA A 19 -13.45 -0.90 5.49
CA ALA A 19 -13.45 -1.79 4.33
C ALA A 19 -14.42 -2.95 4.53
N LEU A 20 -14.47 -3.53 5.73
CA LEU A 20 -15.44 -4.58 6.07
C LEU A 20 -16.88 -4.08 6.04
N ILE A 21 -17.16 -2.92 6.65
CA ILE A 21 -18.49 -2.30 6.59
C ILE A 21 -18.89 -2.04 5.15
N GLY A 22 -18.00 -1.41 4.36
CA GLY A 22 -18.23 -1.17 2.94
C GLY A 22 -18.49 -2.46 2.16
N ALA A 23 -17.74 -3.53 2.45
CA ALA A 23 -17.92 -4.82 1.80
C ALA A 23 -19.27 -5.47 2.12
N VAL A 24 -19.71 -5.41 3.39
CA VAL A 24 -21.04 -5.91 3.79
C VAL A 24 -22.14 -5.11 3.13
N VAL A 25 -22.05 -3.77 3.15
CA VAL A 25 -23.03 -2.89 2.49
C VAL A 25 -23.07 -3.17 0.98
N GLY A 26 -21.92 -3.29 0.32
CA GLY A 26 -21.83 -3.64 -1.09
C GLY A 26 -22.46 -5.00 -1.38
N ALA A 27 -22.17 -6.02 -0.58
CA ALA A 27 -22.75 -7.35 -0.76
C ALA A 27 -24.28 -7.35 -0.60
N VAL A 28 -24.83 -6.59 0.36
CA VAL A 28 -26.29 -6.44 0.53
C VAL A 28 -26.92 -5.76 -0.69
N ILE A 29 -26.28 -4.72 -1.22
CA ILE A 29 -26.72 -4.06 -2.47
C ILE A 29 -26.67 -5.06 -3.63
N GLY A 30 -25.55 -5.75 -3.82
CA GLY A 30 -25.39 -6.75 -4.87
C GLY A 30 -26.43 -7.87 -4.76
N TRP A 31 -26.74 -8.34 -3.56
CA TRP A 31 -27.77 -9.34 -3.31
C TRP A 31 -29.16 -8.85 -3.73
N SER A 32 -29.50 -7.59 -3.43
CA SER A 32 -30.77 -7.01 -3.83
C SER A 32 -30.93 -6.90 -5.36
N LEU A 33 -29.83 -6.67 -6.07
CA LEU A 33 -29.80 -6.58 -7.54
C LEU A 33 -29.81 -7.96 -8.21
N ALA A 34 -29.22 -8.97 -7.57
CA ALA A 34 -29.06 -10.32 -8.10
C ALA A 34 -30.34 -11.19 -8.06
N THR A 35 -31.46 -10.67 -7.54
CA THR A 35 -32.67 -11.46 -7.24
C THR A 35 -33.32 -12.16 -8.44
N THR A 36 -33.04 -11.70 -9.66
CA THR A 36 -33.59 -12.25 -10.91
C THR A 36 -32.52 -12.90 -11.79
N GLU A 37 -31.27 -12.97 -11.34
CA GLU A 37 -30.14 -13.44 -12.15
C GLU A 37 -29.89 -14.95 -12.01
N SER A 38 -29.20 -15.54 -12.99
CA SER A 38 -28.73 -16.93 -12.91
C SER A 38 -27.68 -17.09 -11.80
N GLY A 39 -27.54 -18.29 -11.23
CA GLY A 39 -26.75 -18.51 -10.01
C GLY A 39 -25.30 -18.00 -10.06
N ALA A 40 -24.62 -18.14 -11.22
CA ALA A 40 -23.23 -17.66 -11.37
C ALA A 40 -23.14 -16.12 -11.45
N VAL A 41 -24.05 -15.49 -12.19
CA VAL A 41 -24.12 -14.02 -12.30
C VAL A 41 -24.47 -13.42 -10.95
N ALA A 42 -25.48 -13.98 -10.26
CA ALA A 42 -25.88 -13.54 -8.92
C ALA A 42 -24.72 -13.55 -7.90
N VAL A 43 -23.92 -14.63 -7.88
CA VAL A 43 -22.75 -14.73 -6.99
C VAL A 43 -21.70 -13.68 -7.34
N LEU A 44 -21.38 -13.50 -8.62
CA LEU A 44 -20.42 -12.50 -9.07
C LEU A 44 -20.90 -11.08 -8.84
N THR A 45 -22.21 -10.83 -8.91
CA THR A 45 -22.84 -9.55 -8.57
C THR A 45 -22.64 -9.23 -7.09
N VAL A 46 -23.00 -10.15 -6.19
CA VAL A 46 -22.80 -9.97 -4.74
C VAL A 46 -21.33 -9.74 -4.38
N VAL A 47 -20.44 -10.61 -4.87
CA VAL A 47 -19.00 -10.54 -4.58
C VAL A 47 -18.39 -9.28 -5.19
N GLY A 48 -18.78 -8.93 -6.41
CA GLY A 48 -18.29 -7.77 -7.14
C GLY A 48 -18.62 -6.46 -6.44
N PHE A 49 -19.89 -6.27 -6.06
CA PHE A 49 -20.30 -5.09 -5.30
C PHE A 49 -19.65 -5.03 -3.91
N GLY A 50 -19.55 -6.15 -3.20
CA GLY A 50 -18.84 -6.21 -1.93
C GLY A 50 -17.36 -5.82 -2.05
N ALA A 51 -16.65 -6.42 -3.01
CA ALA A 51 -15.26 -6.08 -3.30
C ALA A 51 -15.10 -4.61 -3.73
N SER A 52 -16.04 -4.09 -4.52
CA SER A 52 -16.00 -2.72 -5.02
C SER A 52 -16.17 -1.70 -3.90
N VAL A 53 -17.28 -1.76 -3.18
CA VAL A 53 -17.60 -0.80 -2.11
C VAL A 53 -16.61 -0.92 -0.96
N GLY A 54 -16.24 -2.14 -0.57
CA GLY A 54 -15.24 -2.38 0.48
C GLY A 54 -13.86 -1.89 0.10
N GLY A 55 -13.40 -2.20 -1.11
CA GLY A 55 -12.10 -1.78 -1.62
C GLY A 55 -11.99 -0.25 -1.74
N LEU A 56 -13.00 0.41 -2.31
CA LEU A 56 -13.02 1.86 -2.44
C LEU A 56 -13.10 2.56 -1.08
N THR A 57 -13.98 2.11 -0.18
CA THR A 57 -14.13 2.68 1.17
C THR A 57 -12.83 2.54 1.97
N GLY A 58 -12.19 1.37 1.90
CA GLY A 58 -10.89 1.14 2.51
C GLY A 58 -9.80 2.06 1.94
N THR A 59 -9.77 2.22 0.62
CA THR A 59 -8.83 3.11 -0.07
C THR A 59 -8.96 4.56 0.39
N PHE A 60 -10.18 5.11 0.35
CA PHE A 60 -10.44 6.49 0.75
C PHE A 60 -10.20 6.71 2.25
N SER A 61 -10.43 5.69 3.09
CA SER A 61 -10.12 5.77 4.52
C SER A 61 -8.62 5.97 4.80
N ILE A 62 -7.73 5.41 3.98
CA ILE A 62 -6.28 5.51 4.17
C ILE A 62 -5.69 6.74 3.48
N LEU A 63 -6.35 7.25 2.45
CA LEU A 63 -5.82 8.27 1.55
C LEU A 63 -5.24 9.49 2.29
N ALA A 64 -5.94 10.03 3.29
CA ALA A 64 -5.46 11.17 4.07
C ALA A 64 -4.15 10.86 4.83
N THR A 65 -4.04 9.65 5.40
CA THR A 65 -2.82 9.19 6.10
C THR A 65 -1.67 9.00 5.11
N THR A 66 -1.94 8.45 3.92
CA THR A 66 -0.93 8.30 2.86
C THR A 66 -0.42 9.64 2.38
N ILE A 67 -1.31 10.61 2.13
CA ILE A 67 -0.90 11.96 1.68
C ILE A 67 0.01 12.61 2.73
N GLY A 68 -0.40 12.59 4.01
CA GLY A 68 0.40 13.17 5.10
C GLY A 68 1.75 12.48 5.31
N MET A 69 1.83 11.16 5.15
CA MET A 69 3.10 10.44 5.25
C MET A 69 3.99 10.67 4.02
N SER A 70 3.41 10.81 2.83
CA SER A 70 4.13 11.12 1.60
C SER A 70 4.79 12.49 1.67
N THR A 71 4.07 13.51 2.16
CA THR A 71 4.63 14.86 2.35
C THR A 71 5.73 14.87 3.41
N ALA A 72 5.55 14.18 4.54
CA ALA A 72 6.59 14.01 5.56
C ALA A 72 7.84 13.31 4.98
N MET A 73 7.66 12.31 4.13
CA MET A 73 8.77 11.62 3.47
C MET A 73 9.52 12.54 2.50
N GLN A 74 8.83 13.40 1.76
CA GLN A 74 9.47 14.42 0.93
C GLN A 74 10.26 15.44 1.76
N ALA A 75 9.73 15.84 2.91
CA ALA A 75 10.39 16.78 3.82
C ALA A 75 11.77 16.30 4.30
N THR A 76 11.93 15.00 4.58
CA THR A 76 13.24 14.44 5.02
C THR A 76 14.38 14.60 4.00
N THR A 77 14.05 14.81 2.73
CA THR A 77 15.05 15.03 1.66
C THR A 77 14.96 16.43 1.06
N ALA A 78 14.14 17.31 1.66
CA ALA A 78 14.03 18.70 1.24
C ALA A 78 15.35 19.43 1.49
N GLY A 79 15.75 20.28 0.54
CA GLY A 79 17.03 21.01 0.59
C GLY A 79 18.29 20.19 0.27
N LEU A 80 18.19 18.85 0.10
CA LEU A 80 19.33 18.06 -0.37
C LEU A 80 19.57 18.27 -1.86
N SER A 81 20.84 18.34 -2.26
CA SER A 81 21.23 18.30 -3.67
C SER A 81 20.79 16.99 -4.34
N PRO A 82 20.63 16.94 -5.67
CA PRO A 82 20.30 15.71 -6.39
C PRO A 82 21.26 14.56 -6.08
N ALA A 83 22.55 14.86 -5.87
CA ALA A 83 23.56 13.88 -5.46
C ALA A 83 23.29 13.35 -4.04
N GLY A 84 22.96 14.23 -3.09
CA GLY A 84 22.59 13.83 -1.73
C GLY A 84 21.36 12.93 -1.70
N LYS A 85 20.31 13.26 -2.49
CA LYS A 85 19.11 12.41 -2.61
C LYS A 85 19.44 11.02 -3.18
N ARG A 86 20.30 10.95 -4.19
CA ARG A 86 20.76 9.68 -4.78
C ARG A 86 21.56 8.86 -3.76
N MET A 87 22.46 9.50 -3.00
CA MET A 87 23.23 8.82 -1.95
C MET A 87 22.32 8.24 -0.87
N VAL A 88 21.36 9.00 -0.35
CA VAL A 88 20.38 8.51 0.64
C VAL A 88 19.61 7.31 0.09
N THR A 89 19.08 7.43 -1.14
CA THR A 89 18.31 6.35 -1.78
C THR A 89 19.16 5.11 -2.00
N GLN A 90 20.40 5.28 -2.46
CA GLN A 90 21.32 4.18 -2.73
C GLN A 90 21.75 3.50 -1.43
N ALA A 91 22.07 4.26 -0.38
CA ALA A 91 22.43 3.73 0.94
C ALA A 91 21.31 2.85 1.52
N ILE A 92 20.06 3.30 1.44
CA ILE A 92 18.90 2.51 1.87
C ILE A 92 18.72 1.26 0.99
N LYS A 93 18.93 1.40 -0.33
CA LYS A 93 18.80 0.28 -1.29
C LYS A 93 19.85 -0.81 -1.05
N THR A 94 21.10 -0.44 -0.79
CA THR A 94 22.21 -1.36 -0.51
C THR A 94 22.20 -1.84 0.93
N GLY A 95 21.53 -1.12 1.84
CA GLY A 95 21.57 -1.38 3.28
C GLY A 95 22.90 -0.99 3.92
N SER A 96 23.71 -0.18 3.23
CA SER A 96 24.99 0.34 3.73
C SER A 96 24.75 1.71 4.37
N PRO A 97 24.97 1.88 5.68
CA PRO A 97 24.86 3.18 6.32
C PRO A 97 25.83 4.21 5.72
N ILE A 98 25.47 5.49 5.83
CA ILE A 98 26.34 6.59 5.38
C ILE A 98 27.28 6.93 6.54
N GLN A 99 28.58 7.02 6.24
CA GLN A 99 29.58 7.47 7.20
C GLN A 99 29.99 8.94 6.93
N PRO A 100 30.33 9.71 7.98
CA PRO A 100 30.24 9.36 9.39
C PRO A 100 28.77 9.31 9.89
N PRO A 101 28.46 8.51 10.92
CA PRO A 101 27.10 8.28 11.40
C PRO A 101 26.43 9.53 12.01
N GLU A 102 27.20 10.55 12.36
CA GLU A 102 26.72 11.84 12.86
C GLU A 102 26.53 12.89 11.76
N SER A 103 26.86 12.56 10.50
CA SER A 103 26.61 13.48 9.39
C SER A 103 25.11 13.77 9.22
N ASP A 104 24.76 15.00 8.82
CA ASP A 104 23.38 15.38 8.51
C ASP A 104 22.76 14.44 7.45
N LEU A 105 23.56 13.98 6.49
CA LEU A 105 23.15 12.98 5.49
C LEU A 105 22.78 11.62 6.11
N ALA A 106 23.54 11.13 7.09
CA ALA A 106 23.25 9.88 7.78
C ALA A 106 22.01 9.98 8.66
N LEU A 107 21.82 11.12 9.35
CA LEU A 107 20.63 11.39 10.16
C LEU A 107 19.36 11.43 9.29
N ARG A 108 19.39 12.19 8.19
CA ARG A 108 18.28 12.24 7.23
C ARG A 108 18.00 10.89 6.58
N ALA A 109 19.04 10.12 6.24
CA ALA A 109 18.86 8.78 5.68
C ALA A 109 18.18 7.81 6.68
N ARG A 110 18.52 7.88 7.97
CA ARG A 110 17.85 7.11 9.04
C ARG A 110 16.40 7.52 9.19
N GLU A 111 16.10 8.82 9.21
CA GLU A 111 14.73 9.31 9.30
C GLU A 111 13.90 8.91 8.08
N HIS A 112 14.46 9.05 6.87
CA HIS A 112 13.84 8.62 5.63
C HIS A 112 13.57 7.11 5.62
N ALA A 113 14.53 6.28 6.07
CA ALA A 113 14.34 4.84 6.16
C ALA A 113 13.26 4.45 7.19
N ARG A 114 13.15 5.16 8.31
CA ARG A 114 12.07 4.96 9.30
C ARG A 114 10.70 5.25 8.69
N LEU A 115 10.55 6.40 8.02
CA LEU A 115 9.31 6.75 7.34
C LEU A 115 8.97 5.74 6.24
N LEU A 116 9.94 5.35 5.40
CA LEU A 116 9.74 4.37 4.34
C LEU A 116 9.26 3.02 4.89
N SER A 117 9.80 2.58 6.03
CA SER A 117 9.40 1.31 6.66
C SER A 117 7.94 1.29 7.16
N THR A 118 7.36 2.47 7.43
CA THR A 118 6.01 2.65 7.96
C THR A 118 5.01 2.99 6.84
N TYR A 119 5.43 3.83 5.90
CA TYR A 119 4.62 4.29 4.77
C TYR A 119 4.36 3.20 3.73
N GLN A 120 5.40 2.47 3.33
CA GLN A 120 5.32 1.50 2.24
C GLN A 120 4.25 0.40 2.43
N PRO A 121 4.02 -0.18 3.62
CA PRO A 121 2.92 -1.13 3.81
C PRO A 121 1.54 -0.46 3.73
N LEU A 122 1.43 0.81 4.14
CA LEU A 122 0.19 1.59 4.03
C LEU A 122 -0.14 1.87 2.55
N ALA A 123 0.88 2.28 1.77
CA ALA A 123 0.75 2.50 0.33
C ALA A 123 0.39 1.20 -0.41
N LEU A 124 0.98 0.06 -0.02
CA LEU A 124 0.61 -1.25 -0.55
C LEU A 124 -0.86 -1.59 -0.25
N ALA A 125 -1.31 -1.38 1.00
CA ALA A 125 -2.69 -1.64 1.38
C ALA A 125 -3.67 -0.77 0.57
N GLN A 126 -3.39 0.54 0.45
CA GLN A 126 -4.21 1.44 -0.35
C GLN A 126 -4.25 1.01 -1.82
N PHE A 127 -3.10 0.62 -2.39
CA PHE A 127 -3.01 0.15 -3.77
C PHE A 127 -3.85 -1.12 -4.00
N LEU A 128 -3.72 -2.12 -3.11
CA LEU A 128 -4.48 -3.37 -3.22
C LEU A 128 -5.98 -3.16 -3.05
N LEU A 129 -6.37 -2.33 -2.08
CA LEU A 129 -7.79 -1.99 -1.85
C LEU A 129 -8.39 -1.26 -3.05
N LEU A 130 -7.64 -0.35 -3.67
CA LEU A 130 -8.09 0.38 -4.85
C LEU A 130 -8.32 -0.59 -6.02
N TYR A 131 -7.36 -1.48 -6.24
CA TYR A 131 -7.41 -2.44 -7.35
C TYR A 131 -8.54 -3.45 -7.16
N LEU A 132 -8.73 -3.93 -5.93
CA LEU A 132 -9.87 -4.77 -5.58
C LEU A 132 -11.19 -4.02 -5.79
N GLY A 133 -11.24 -2.74 -5.42
CA GLY A 133 -12.38 -1.86 -5.61
C GLY A 133 -12.80 -1.71 -7.08
N ILE A 134 -11.81 -1.47 -7.95
CA ILE A 134 -12.01 -1.32 -9.39
C ILE A 134 -12.37 -2.67 -10.03
N ALA A 135 -11.64 -3.74 -9.70
CA ALA A 135 -11.88 -5.07 -10.26
C ALA A 135 -13.26 -5.61 -9.85
N GLY A 136 -13.68 -5.40 -8.60
CA GLY A 136 -14.99 -5.84 -8.11
C GLY A 136 -16.15 -5.30 -8.94
N ALA A 137 -16.08 -4.04 -9.39
CA ALA A 137 -17.11 -3.46 -10.25
C ALA A 137 -17.25 -4.15 -11.62
N GLN A 138 -16.22 -4.89 -12.05
CA GLN A 138 -16.22 -5.60 -13.33
C GLN A 138 -16.76 -7.03 -13.21
N PHE A 139 -16.85 -7.60 -12.01
CA PHE A 139 -17.23 -9.00 -11.80
C PHE A 139 -18.63 -9.37 -12.33
N PRO A 140 -19.69 -8.54 -12.16
CA PRO A 140 -20.99 -8.85 -12.74
C PRO A 140 -20.91 -9.00 -14.28
N MET A 141 -20.12 -8.14 -14.92
CA MET A 141 -19.94 -8.12 -16.38
C MET A 141 -19.14 -9.30 -16.93
N LEU A 142 -18.53 -10.14 -16.07
CA LEU A 142 -17.76 -11.31 -16.53
C LEU A 142 -18.64 -12.50 -16.87
N ALA A 143 -19.86 -12.57 -16.32
CA ALA A 143 -20.79 -13.69 -16.46
C ALA A 143 -22.07 -13.36 -17.23
N ASP A 144 -22.33 -12.07 -17.49
CA ASP A 144 -23.38 -11.65 -18.41
C ASP A 144 -23.00 -12.07 -19.84
N GLU A 145 -23.77 -12.96 -20.47
CA GLU A 145 -23.49 -13.51 -21.80
C GLU A 145 -23.66 -12.48 -22.93
N ASP A 146 -24.58 -11.51 -22.75
CA ASP A 146 -24.85 -10.45 -23.73
C ASP A 146 -23.73 -9.39 -23.74
N VAL A 147 -23.14 -9.12 -22.57
CA VAL A 147 -21.96 -8.25 -22.41
C VAL A 147 -20.64 -9.03 -22.56
N SER A 148 -20.66 -10.36 -22.44
CA SER A 148 -19.47 -11.24 -22.54
C SER A 148 -18.77 -11.22 -23.89
N GLY A 149 -19.38 -10.65 -24.94
CA GLY A 149 -18.70 -10.31 -26.19
C GLY A 149 -17.63 -9.21 -26.02
N SER A 150 -17.76 -8.39 -24.97
CA SER A 150 -16.77 -7.37 -24.58
C SER A 150 -15.59 -8.02 -23.86
N ALA A 151 -14.43 -8.06 -24.52
CA ALA A 151 -13.20 -8.50 -23.87
C ALA A 151 -12.70 -7.54 -22.77
N PHE A 152 -13.29 -6.34 -22.65
CA PHE A 152 -12.77 -5.26 -21.81
C PHE A 152 -12.76 -5.56 -20.30
N PRO A 153 -13.84 -6.04 -19.66
CA PRO A 153 -13.83 -6.35 -18.22
C PRO A 153 -12.79 -7.41 -17.85
N ARG A 154 -12.63 -8.43 -18.71
CA ARG A 154 -11.61 -9.48 -18.57
C ARG A 154 -10.20 -8.91 -18.69
N PHE A 155 -9.96 -8.07 -19.70
CA PHE A 155 -8.68 -7.42 -19.93
C PHE A 155 -8.29 -6.49 -18.77
N LEU A 156 -9.25 -5.71 -18.26
CA LEU A 156 -9.05 -4.82 -17.13
C LEU A 156 -8.74 -5.60 -15.85
N CYS A 157 -9.50 -6.65 -15.53
CA CYS A 157 -9.22 -7.50 -14.38
C CYS A 157 -7.84 -8.16 -14.47
N ALA A 158 -7.48 -8.69 -15.65
CA ALA A 158 -6.16 -9.29 -15.89
C ALA A 158 -5.04 -8.25 -15.72
N ALA A 159 -5.18 -7.06 -16.29
CA ALA A 159 -4.20 -5.99 -16.17
C ALA A 159 -4.02 -5.53 -14.72
N LEU A 160 -5.11 -5.39 -13.96
CA LEU A 160 -5.07 -5.04 -12.53
C LEU A 160 -4.37 -6.14 -11.71
N LEU A 161 -4.70 -7.41 -11.96
CA LEU A 161 -4.05 -8.56 -11.29
C LEU A 161 -2.56 -8.62 -11.58
N ILE A 162 -2.16 -8.51 -12.85
CA ILE A 162 -0.75 -8.51 -13.26
C ILE A 162 0.00 -7.37 -12.58
N THR A 163 -0.58 -6.17 -12.59
CA THR A 163 0.05 -4.99 -11.97
C THR A 163 0.15 -5.18 -10.46
N ALA A 164 -0.85 -5.75 -9.79
CA ALA A 164 -0.77 -6.09 -8.37
C ALA A 164 0.29 -7.13 -8.06
N LEU A 165 0.43 -8.16 -8.89
CA LEU A 165 1.44 -9.20 -8.77
C LEU A 165 2.86 -8.63 -8.92
N ILE A 166 3.06 -7.64 -9.80
CA ILE A 166 4.35 -6.98 -10.01
C ILE A 166 4.66 -5.97 -8.88
N MET A 167 3.69 -5.14 -8.50
CA MET A 167 3.92 -4.05 -7.53
C MET A 167 4.11 -4.56 -6.10
N THR A 168 3.39 -5.60 -5.71
CA THR A 168 3.46 -6.18 -4.36
C THR A 168 4.89 -6.55 -3.94
N PRO A 169 5.65 -7.38 -4.68
CA PRO A 169 7.02 -7.73 -4.30
C PRO A 169 7.96 -6.52 -4.33
N ILE A 170 7.74 -5.53 -5.21
CA ILE A 170 8.55 -4.31 -5.26
C ILE A 170 8.39 -3.51 -3.95
N LEU A 171 7.16 -3.29 -3.52
CA LEU A 171 6.82 -2.58 -2.28
C LEU A 171 7.35 -3.35 -1.05
N LEU A 172 7.17 -4.68 -1.01
CA LEU A 172 7.70 -5.52 0.07
C LEU A 172 9.23 -5.52 0.15
N ARG A 173 9.91 -5.55 -1.01
CA ARG A 173 11.39 -5.45 -1.07
C ARG A 173 11.87 -4.11 -0.51
N ALA A 174 11.16 -3.01 -0.77
CA ALA A 174 11.49 -1.70 -0.23
C ALA A 174 11.38 -1.67 1.32
N VAL A 175 10.34 -2.28 1.90
CA VAL A 175 10.21 -2.44 3.37
C VAL A 175 11.37 -3.24 3.95
N ARG A 176 11.75 -4.36 3.30
CA ARG A 176 12.86 -5.19 3.78
C ARG A 176 14.18 -4.44 3.74
N ARG A 177 14.42 -3.67 2.69
CA ARG A 177 15.63 -2.84 2.51
C ARG A 177 15.72 -1.75 3.57
N SER A 178 14.64 -1.00 3.83
CA SER A 178 14.65 0.03 4.87
C SER A 178 14.86 -0.55 6.26
N ARG A 179 14.22 -1.67 6.60
CA ARG A 179 14.46 -2.39 7.86
C ARG A 179 15.90 -2.87 7.99
N ARG A 180 16.50 -3.39 6.91
CA ARG A 180 17.91 -3.81 6.89
C ARG A 180 18.85 -2.63 7.11
N TYR A 181 18.62 -1.50 6.44
CA TYR A 181 19.38 -0.28 6.63
C TYR A 181 19.31 0.22 8.08
N LEU A 182 18.12 0.26 8.67
CA LEU A 182 17.95 0.70 10.07
C LEU A 182 18.72 -0.18 11.06
N ARG A 183 18.72 -1.50 10.86
CA ARG A 183 19.50 -2.43 11.68
C ARG A 183 21.01 -2.19 11.55
N ALA A 184 21.51 -2.02 10.33
CA ALA A 184 22.93 -1.73 10.11
C ALA A 184 23.33 -0.38 10.73
N ALA A 185 22.50 0.64 10.55
CA ALA A 185 22.74 1.97 11.07
C ALA A 185 22.71 2.05 12.60
N THR A 186 21.93 1.19 13.29
CA THR A 186 21.95 1.09 14.75
C THR A 186 23.19 0.38 15.29
N ILE A 187 23.75 -0.58 14.54
CA ILE A 187 24.97 -1.29 14.92
C ILE A 187 26.17 -0.34 14.85
N GLU A 188 26.31 0.41 13.76
CA GLU A 188 27.41 1.39 13.60
C GLU A 188 27.30 2.59 14.56
N ALA A 189 26.10 2.89 15.07
CA ALA A 189 25.91 3.96 16.06
C ALA A 189 26.18 3.51 17.50
N SER A 190 26.26 2.20 17.77
CA SER A 190 26.55 1.71 19.12
C SER A 190 28.07 1.73 19.33
N PRO A 191 28.57 2.42 20.36
CA PRO A 191 30.00 2.37 20.68
C PRO A 191 30.37 0.90 20.98
N ALA A 192 31.46 0.42 20.39
CA ALA A 192 32.00 -0.90 20.71
C ALA A 192 32.20 -1.02 22.23
N PRO A 193 31.92 -2.17 22.85
CA PRO A 193 32.31 -2.40 24.24
C PRO A 193 33.83 -2.20 24.31
N GLN A 194 34.26 -1.20 25.09
CA GLN A 194 35.67 -1.04 25.41
C GLN A 194 36.08 -2.29 26.19
N ALA A 195 36.95 -3.10 25.56
CA ALA A 195 37.60 -4.24 26.19
C ALA A 195 38.89 -3.79 26.87
#